data_AF-A0A438KF20-F1
#
_entry.id   AF-A0A438KF20-F1
#
_cell.length_a   1.000
_cell.length_b   1.000
_cell.length_c   1.000
_cell.angle_alpha   90.00
_cell.angle_beta   90.00
_cell.angle_gamma   90.00
#
_symmetry.space_group_name_H-M   'P 1'
#
loop_
_entity.id
_entity.type
_entity.pdbx_description
1 polymer ?
#
loop_
_entity_poly.entity_id
_entity_poly.type
_entity_poly.pdbx_seq_one_letter_code
_entity_poly.pdbx_strand_id
1 'polypeptide(L)'
;MVVRGLITQELVALSGAHTLGGKGFGNPTVFDNSYFKILLEKPWKSSDGMSSMIGLPSDRALVEDDECLRWITKYANNQNMFFEDFKNAYIKLVNSGARWKNL
;
A
#
# COMPACT_ATOMS: atom_id res chain seq x y z
N MET A 1 4.27 10.15 -10.73
CA MET A 1 4.34 9.24 -11.93
C MET A 1 2.93 8.73 -12.27
N VAL A 2 2.65 8.33 -13.52
CA VAL A 2 1.40 7.60 -13.89
C VAL A 2 1.76 6.21 -14.40
N VAL A 3 1.23 5.15 -13.79
CA VAL A 3 1.45 3.76 -14.19
C VAL A 3 0.11 3.11 -14.46
N ARG A 4 -0.11 2.64 -15.70
CA ARG A 4 -1.37 1.97 -16.13
C ARG A 4 -2.64 2.78 -15.80
N GLY A 5 -2.56 4.10 -15.88
CA GLY A 5 -3.70 5.01 -15.57
C GLY A 5 -3.89 5.32 -14.09
N LEU A 6 -3.01 4.83 -13.21
CA LEU A 6 -2.98 5.15 -11.79
C LEU A 6 -1.95 6.23 -11.50
N ILE A 7 -2.32 7.24 -10.72
CA ILE A 7 -1.38 8.23 -10.18
C ILE A 7 -0.65 7.65 -8.96
N THR A 8 0.47 8.25 -8.56
CA THR A 8 1.29 7.78 -7.42
C THR A 8 0.47 7.55 -6.14
N GLN A 9 -0.47 8.45 -5.82
CA GLN A 9 -1.37 8.28 -4.67
C GLN A 9 -2.16 6.97 -4.73
N GLU A 10 -2.79 6.69 -5.88
CA GLU A 10 -3.63 5.52 -6.08
C GLU A 10 -2.80 4.23 -6.05
N LEU A 11 -1.60 4.26 -6.63
CA LEU A 11 -0.65 3.15 -6.58
C LEU A 11 -0.27 2.81 -5.13
N VAL A 12 0.15 3.82 -4.35
CA VAL A 12 0.54 3.64 -2.95
C VAL A 12 -0.64 3.19 -2.08
N ALA A 13 -1.83 3.75 -2.32
CA ALA A 13 -3.04 3.31 -1.63
C ALA A 13 -3.28 1.81 -1.90
N LEU A 14 -3.29 1.38 -3.17
CA LEU A 14 -3.52 -0.03 -3.54
C LEU A 14 -2.47 -0.98 -2.96
N SER A 15 -1.21 -0.58 -2.89
CA SER A 15 -0.16 -1.34 -2.20
C SER A 15 -0.48 -1.62 -0.73
N GLY A 16 -1.27 -0.76 -0.07
CA GLY A 16 -1.77 -0.94 1.28
C GLY A 16 -2.56 -2.24 1.51
N ALA A 17 -3.08 -2.89 0.46
CA ALA A 17 -3.68 -4.22 0.57
C ALA A 17 -2.71 -5.27 1.13
N HIS A 18 -1.39 -5.03 1.08
CA HIS A 18 -0.37 -5.89 1.68
C HIS A 18 -0.40 -5.95 3.20
N THR A 19 -1.21 -5.10 3.87
CA THR A 19 -1.55 -5.28 5.29
C THR A 19 -2.26 -6.63 5.54
N LEU A 20 -2.90 -7.20 4.50
CA LEU A 20 -3.53 -8.52 4.57
C LEU A 20 -2.59 -9.64 4.09
N GLY A 21 -2.73 -10.79 4.74
CA GLY A 21 -2.03 -12.04 4.42
C GLY A 21 -0.60 -12.11 4.97
N GLY A 22 0.15 -13.12 4.54
CA GLY A 22 1.42 -13.54 5.15
C GLY A 22 2.67 -12.73 4.76
N LYS A 23 2.56 -11.42 4.50
CA LYS A 23 3.72 -10.58 4.10
C LYS A 23 4.48 -9.97 5.29
N GLY A 24 4.03 -10.27 6.51
CA GLY A 24 4.65 -9.76 7.74
C GLY A 24 4.21 -8.35 8.12
N PHE A 25 3.20 -7.80 7.45
CA PHE A 25 2.61 -6.51 7.81
C PHE A 25 1.40 -6.73 8.71
N GLY A 26 1.48 -6.25 9.96
CA GLY A 26 0.34 -6.20 10.89
C GLY A 26 -0.34 -7.56 11.14
N ASN A 27 -1.65 -7.50 11.42
CA ASN A 27 -2.49 -8.69 11.55
C ASN A 27 -2.98 -9.13 10.16
N PRO A 28 -2.72 -10.37 9.72
CA PRO A 28 -2.99 -10.82 8.36
C PRO A 28 -4.48 -10.84 7.96
N THR A 29 -5.41 -10.72 8.92
CA THR A 29 -6.86 -10.76 8.67
C THR A 29 -7.57 -9.44 8.96
N VAL A 30 -6.83 -8.39 9.34
CA VAL A 30 -7.39 -7.07 9.64
C VAL A 30 -6.94 -6.08 8.58
N PHE A 31 -7.90 -5.42 7.94
CA PHE A 31 -7.61 -4.33 7.02
C PHE A 31 -7.44 -3.03 7.82
N ASP A 32 -6.21 -2.58 7.97
CA ASP A 32 -5.81 -1.37 8.70
C ASP A 32 -4.63 -0.67 7.99
N ASN A 33 -4.05 0.37 8.60
CA ASN A 33 -2.90 1.07 8.03
C ASN A 33 -1.53 0.54 8.48
N SER A 34 -1.45 -0.67 9.04
CA SER A 34 -0.22 -1.24 9.59
C SER A 34 0.87 -1.40 8.54
N TYR A 35 0.51 -1.72 7.29
CA TYR A 35 1.44 -1.73 6.15
C TYR A 35 2.32 -0.47 6.09
N PHE A 36 1.70 0.71 6.14
CA PHE A 36 2.42 1.98 6.00
C PHE A 36 3.27 2.30 7.24
N LYS A 37 2.77 1.99 8.44
CA LYS A 37 3.51 2.19 9.69
C LYS A 37 4.80 1.37 9.69
N ILE A 38 4.69 0.08 9.38
CA ILE A 38 5.82 -0.86 9.35
C ILE A 38 6.80 -0.52 8.22
N LEU A 39 6.32 -0.05 7.07
CA LEU A 39 7.20 0.42 6.00
C LEU A 39 8.14 1.55 6.45
N LEU A 40 7.64 2.49 7.27
CA LEU A 40 8.45 3.60 7.78
C LEU A 40 9.53 3.14 8.77
N GLU A 41 9.32 2.01 9.44
CA GLU A 41 10.31 1.40 10.35
C GLU A 41 11.47 0.72 9.58
N LYS A 42 11.28 0.45 8.28
CA LYS A 42 12.25 -0.23 7.41
C LYS A 42 12.83 -1.52 8.03
N PRO A 43 11.98 -2.49 8.46
CA PRO A 43 12.42 -3.69 9.21
C PRO A 43 13.44 -4.55 8.45
N TRP A 44 13.48 -4.48 7.13
CA TRP A 44 14.50 -5.17 6.31
C TRP A 44 15.92 -4.63 6.47
N LYS A 45 16.11 -3.49 7.14
CA LYS A 45 17.43 -2.98 7.51
C LYS A 45 17.91 -3.50 8.86
N SER A 46 17.07 -4.22 9.62
CA SER A 46 17.50 -4.81 10.90
C SER A 46 18.35 -6.06 10.68
N SER A 47 19.22 -6.33 11.65
CA SER A 47 20.02 -7.57 11.72
C SER A 47 19.21 -8.79 12.15
N ASP A 48 17.96 -8.59 12.55
CA ASP A 48 17.09 -9.65 13.04
C ASP A 48 16.52 -10.43 11.86
N GLY A 49 16.92 -11.70 11.72
CA GLY A 49 16.59 -12.53 10.56
C GLY A 49 15.10 -12.59 10.23
N MET A 50 14.21 -12.62 11.23
CA MET A 50 12.76 -12.66 11.01
C MET A 50 12.20 -11.31 10.54
N SER A 51 12.63 -10.20 11.14
CA SER A 51 12.22 -8.85 10.72
C SER A 51 12.74 -8.52 9.32
N SER A 52 13.89 -9.08 8.94
CA SER A 52 14.47 -8.90 7.60
C SER A 52 13.60 -9.48 6.45
N MET A 53 12.71 -10.41 6.78
CA MET A 53 11.79 -11.07 5.85
C MET A 53 10.47 -10.32 5.65
N ILE A 54 10.22 -9.24 6.40
CA ILE A 54 9.00 -8.44 6.25
C ILE A 54 9.02 -7.68 4.92
N GLY A 55 7.90 -7.76 4.19
CA GLY A 55 7.68 -7.08 2.93
C GLY A 55 8.52 -7.58 1.75
N LEU A 56 8.03 -7.30 0.54
CA LEU A 56 8.68 -7.66 -0.71
C LEU A 56 9.67 -6.57 -1.17
N PRO A 57 10.64 -6.88 -2.06
CA PRO A 57 11.51 -5.86 -2.64
C PRO A 57 10.77 -4.66 -3.26
N SER A 58 9.60 -4.90 -3.86
CA SER A 58 8.75 -3.85 -4.41
C SER A 58 8.15 -2.93 -3.34
N ASP A 59 7.78 -3.47 -2.17
CA ASP A 59 7.30 -2.66 -1.03
C ASP A 59 8.41 -1.74 -0.52
N ARG A 60 9.63 -2.28 -0.45
CA ARG A 60 10.84 -1.56 0.00
C ARG A 60 11.22 -0.43 -0.97
N ALA A 61 11.02 -0.63 -2.26
CA ALA A 61 11.30 0.40 -3.27
C ALA A 61 10.41 1.64 -3.12
N LEU A 62 9.16 1.47 -2.64
CA LEU A 62 8.24 2.60 -2.47
C LEU A 62 8.71 3.62 -1.42
N VAL A 63 9.44 3.19 -0.38
CA VAL A 63 9.95 4.12 0.65
C VAL A 63 11.23 4.84 0.26
N GLU A 64 11.80 4.53 -0.91
CA GLU A 64 12.99 5.18 -1.45
C GLU A 64 12.64 6.21 -2.55
N ASP A 65 11.37 6.31 -2.96
CA ASP A 65 10.84 7.36 -3.83
C ASP A 65 10.12 8.44 -3.00
N ASP A 66 10.52 9.71 -3.17
CA ASP A 66 10.03 10.81 -2.34
C ASP A 66 8.51 11.05 -2.47
N GLU A 67 7.96 10.88 -3.66
CA GLU A 67 6.52 11.08 -3.90
C GLU A 67 5.71 9.96 -3.23
N CYS A 68 6.19 8.72 -3.33
CA CYS A 68 5.60 7.57 -2.66
C CYS A 68 5.72 7.70 -1.14
N LEU A 69 6.90 8.04 -0.62
CA LEU A 69 7.16 8.22 0.80
C LEU A 69 6.21 9.26 1.40
N ARG A 70 5.94 10.37 0.70
CA ARG A 70 4.96 11.38 1.13
C ARG A 70 3.56 10.79 1.36
N TRP A 71 3.09 9.91 0.48
CA TRP A 71 1.79 9.26 0.64
C TRP A 71 1.80 8.17 1.71
N ILE A 72 2.88 7.39 1.80
CA ILE A 72 3.08 6.40 2.86
C ILE A 72 2.99 7.09 4.24
N THR A 73 3.69 8.21 4.44
CA THR A 73 3.63 8.98 5.69
C THR A 73 2.22 9.49 5.98
N LYS A 74 1.47 9.97 4.98
CA LYS A 74 0.08 10.38 5.18
C LYS A 74 -0.81 9.23 5.64
N TYR A 75 -0.72 8.08 4.97
CA TYR A 75 -1.55 6.91 5.29
C TYR A 75 -1.17 6.26 6.62
N ALA A 76 0.11 6.24 6.98
CA ALA A 76 0.57 5.80 8.30
C ALA A 76 -0.04 6.63 9.44
N ASN A 77 -0.20 7.94 9.22
CA ASN A 77 -0.74 8.88 10.21
C ASN A 77 -2.27 9.03 10.16
N ASN A 78 -2.94 8.57 9.09
CA ASN A 78 -4.39 8.72 8.94
C ASN A 78 -5.02 7.51 8.23
N GLN A 79 -5.53 6.57 9.05
CA GLN A 79 -6.18 5.36 8.54
C GLN A 79 -7.45 5.66 7.73
N ASN A 80 -8.25 6.65 8.13
CA ASN A 80 -9.49 6.98 7.41
C ASN A 80 -9.19 7.51 6.01
N MET A 81 -8.14 8.32 5.86
CA MET A 81 -7.66 8.78 4.55
C MET A 81 -7.20 7.59 3.69
N PHE A 82 -6.47 6.64 4.27
CA PHE A 82 -6.09 5.42 3.57
C PHE A 82 -7.33 4.64 3.09
N PHE A 83 -8.32 4.42 3.95
CA PHE A 83 -9.52 3.66 3.58
C PHE A 83 -10.30 4.33 2.44
N GLU A 84 -10.47 5.64 2.50
CA GLU A 84 -11.20 6.39 1.47
C GLU A 84 -10.47 6.34 0.12
N ASP A 85 -9.16 6.59 0.12
CA ASP A 85 -8.36 6.55 -1.11
C ASP A 85 -8.24 5.13 -1.67
N PHE A 86 -8.08 4.11 -0.81
CA PHE A 86 -8.05 2.71 -1.23
C PHE A 86 -9.35 2.30 -1.92
N LYS A 87 -10.49 2.63 -1.32
CA LYS A 87 -11.82 2.37 -1.90
C LYS A 87 -11.91 2.97 -3.30
N ASN A 88 -11.56 4.25 -3.46
CA ASN A 88 -11.66 4.95 -4.73
C ASN A 88 -10.69 4.39 -5.78
N ALA A 89 -9.44 4.12 -5.41
CA ALA A 89 -8.44 3.52 -6.28
C ALA A 89 -8.80 2.09 -6.69
N TYR A 90 -9.35 1.29 -5.76
CA TYR A 90 -9.78 -0.09 -6.04
C TYR A 90 -10.98 -0.13 -6.98
N ILE A 91 -11.99 0.73 -6.76
CA ILE A 91 -13.12 0.89 -7.68
C ILE A 91 -12.63 1.26 -9.08
N LYS A 92 -11.69 2.20 -9.20
CA LYS A 92 -11.08 2.58 -10.47
C LYS A 92 -10.36 1.39 -11.13
N LEU A 93 -9.57 0.64 -10.36
CA LEU A 93 -8.83 -0.54 -10.84
C LEU A 93 -9.78 -1.61 -11.40
N VAL A 94 -10.80 -2.01 -10.65
CA VAL A 94 -11.72 -3.10 -11.08
C VAL A 94 -12.62 -2.70 -12.25
N ASN A 95 -12.89 -1.40 -12.41
CA ASN A 95 -13.64 -0.87 -13.56
C ASN A 95 -12.77 -0.61 -14.79
N SER A 96 -11.44 -0.62 -14.66
CA SER A 96 -10.54 -0.27 -15.75
C SER A 96 -10.66 -1.25 -16.92
N GLY A 97 -11.06 -0.73 -18.08
CA GLY A 97 -11.28 -1.53 -19.30
C GLY A 97 -12.61 -2.29 -19.34
N ALA A 98 -13.42 -2.23 -18.27
CA ALA A 98 -14.74 -2.85 -18.25
C ALA A 98 -15.75 -2.06 -19.09
N ARG A 99 -16.67 -2.78 -19.73
CA ARG A 99 -17.89 -2.22 -20.34
C ARG A 99 -19.09 -2.84 -19.64
N TRP A 100 -19.76 -2.04 -18.83
CA TRP A 100 -20.95 -2.48 -18.13
C TRP A 100 -22.13 -2.46 -19.09
N LYS A 101 -22.93 -3.54 -19.10
CA LYS A 101 -24.23 -3.49 -19.77
C LYS A 101 -25.10 -2.57 -18.94
N ASN A 102 -25.63 -1.51 -19.56
CA ASN A 102 -26.70 -0.75 -18.95
C ASN A 102 -27.90 -1.70 -18.82
N LEU A 103 -28.51 -1.72 -17.63
CA LEU A 103 -29.79 -2.38 -17.41
C LEU A 103 -30.90 -1.59 -18.09
#